data_AF-A0A7Y0X8F4-F1
#
_entry.id   AF-A0A7Y0X8F4-F1
#
_cell.length_a   1.000
_cell.length_b   1.000
_cell.length_c   1.000
_cell.angle_alpha   90.00
_cell.angle_beta   90.00
_cell.angle_gamma   90.00
#
_symmetry.space_group_name_H-M   'P 1'
#
loop_
_entity.id
_entity.type
_entity.pdbx_description
1 polymer ?
#
loop_
_entity_poly.entity_id
_entity_poly.type
_entity_poly.pdbx_seq_one_letter_code
_entity_poly.pdbx_strand_id
1 'polypeptide(L)'
;AGVEQDISTLIKRGEQSSCTFIRNGKAYTNQEAAEHMRNKWDYAKDDVDSVDVFIKEVASKSWLSGKPYWVDCQEERITSEEWLTSLMRTTDHIQ
;
A
#
# COMPACT_ATOMS: atom_id res chain seq x y z
N ALA A 1 -2.62 0.28 19.01
CA ALA A 1 -2.26 -0.85 18.15
C ALA A 1 -0.75 -0.84 17.93
N GLY A 2 -0.14 -1.93 17.44
CA GLY A 2 1.27 -1.95 17.07
C GLY A 2 1.45 -1.82 15.55
N VAL A 3 2.64 -1.45 15.10
CA VAL A 3 2.97 -1.19 13.68
C VAL A 3 2.52 -2.33 12.76
N GLU A 4 2.78 -3.58 13.13
CA GLU A 4 2.36 -4.77 12.37
C GLU A 4 0.84 -4.85 12.19
N GLN A 5 0.08 -4.55 13.25
CA GLN A 5 -1.39 -4.57 13.19
C GLN A 5 -1.93 -3.47 12.29
N ASP A 6 -1.32 -2.28 12.32
CA ASP A 6 -1.74 -1.14 11.51
C ASP A 6 -1.42 -1.38 10.02
N ILE A 7 -0.25 -1.94 9.72
CA ILE A 7 0.13 -2.37 8.36
C ILE A 7 -0.80 -3.47 7.84
N SER A 8 -1.08 -4.49 8.65
CA SER A 8 -2.01 -5.56 8.28
C SER A 8 -3.41 -5.03 7.98
N THR A 9 -3.87 -4.06 8.78
CA THR A 9 -5.15 -3.38 8.58
C THR A 9 -5.16 -2.57 7.29
N LEU A 10 -4.10 -1.82 7.01
CA LEU A 10 -3.95 -1.03 5.80
C LEU A 10 -3.96 -1.91 4.54
N ILE A 11 -3.19 -3.01 4.54
CA ILE A 11 -3.15 -3.96 3.42
C ILE A 11 -4.54 -4.56 3.18
N LYS A 12 -5.24 -4.97 4.25
CA LYS A 12 -6.58 -5.54 4.14
C LYS A 12 -7.60 -4.53 3.59
N ARG A 13 -7.49 -3.25 3.94
CA ARG A 13 -8.33 -2.20 3.34
C ARG A 13 -8.04 -2.06 1.84
N GLY A 14 -6.77 -2.09 1.46
CA GLY A 14 -6.41 -2.05 0.04
C GLY A 14 -6.95 -3.24 -0.74
N GLU A 15 -6.88 -4.44 -0.16
CA GLU A 15 -7.48 -5.68 -0.68
C GLU A 15 -9.00 -5.58 -0.86
N GLN A 16 -9.69 -4.82 0.00
CA GLN A 16 -11.15 -4.64 -0.07
C GLN A 16 -11.59 -3.48 -0.97
N SER A 17 -10.65 -2.68 -1.49
CA SER A 17 -10.95 -1.58 -2.40
C SER A 17 -11.42 -2.10 -3.77
N SER A 18 -12.07 -1.24 -4.54
CA SER A 18 -12.43 -1.49 -5.94
C SER A 18 -11.39 -0.94 -6.93
N CYS A 19 -10.21 -0.55 -6.45
CA CYS A 19 -9.19 0.11 -7.26
C CYS A 19 -8.27 -0.89 -7.97
N THR A 20 -7.71 -0.47 -9.10
CA THR A 20 -6.72 -1.25 -9.85
C THR A 20 -5.32 -0.75 -9.53
N PHE A 21 -4.40 -1.66 -9.21
CA PHE A 21 -3.01 -1.31 -8.97
C PHE A 21 -2.19 -1.44 -10.24
N ILE A 22 -1.28 -0.49 -10.45
CA ILE A 22 -0.42 -0.49 -11.63
C ILE A 22 1.03 -0.45 -11.18
N ARG A 23 1.74 -1.54 -11.46
CA ARG A 23 3.15 -1.71 -11.14
C ARG A 23 3.95 -1.92 -12.42
N ASN A 24 4.96 -1.08 -12.63
CA ASN A 24 5.82 -1.13 -13.83
C ASN A 24 5.00 -1.16 -15.15
N GLY A 25 3.88 -0.43 -15.20
CA GLY A 25 3.00 -0.33 -16.36
C GLY A 25 2.03 -1.49 -16.56
N LYS A 26 1.98 -2.46 -15.65
CA LYS A 26 1.01 -3.58 -15.69
C LYS A 26 -0.06 -3.40 -14.61
N ALA A 27 -1.31 -3.66 -14.98
CA ALA A 27 -2.43 -3.69 -14.07
C ALA A 27 -2.45 -5.00 -13.26
N TYR A 28 -2.85 -4.90 -12.00
CA TYR A 28 -3.00 -5.97 -11.03
C TYR A 28 -4.29 -5.75 -10.24
N THR A 29 -4.93 -6.84 -9.83
CA THR A 29 -6.10 -6.75 -8.95
C THR A 29 -5.70 -6.26 -7.56
N ASN A 30 -6.70 -5.82 -6.79
CA ASN A 30 -6.57 -5.51 -5.37
C ASN A 30 -6.04 -6.71 -4.55
N GLN A 31 -6.40 -7.95 -4.88
CA GLN A 31 -5.86 -9.14 -4.20
C GLN A 31 -4.39 -9.37 -4.53
N GLU A 32 -4.00 -9.28 -5.81
CA GLU A 32 -2.60 -9.43 -6.24
C GLU A 32 -1.72 -8.34 -5.65
N ALA A 33 -2.23 -7.11 -5.57
CA ALA A 33 -1.53 -6.00 -4.95
C ALA A 33 -1.36 -6.21 -3.44
N ALA A 34 -2.41 -6.67 -2.74
CA ALA A 34 -2.34 -6.95 -1.31
C ALA A 34 -1.35 -8.09 -1.00
N GLU A 35 -1.37 -9.17 -1.78
CA GLU A 35 -0.37 -10.23 -1.69
C GLU A 35 1.05 -9.69 -1.93
N HIS A 36 1.23 -8.83 -2.93
CA HIS A 36 2.52 -8.19 -3.18
C HIS A 36 2.99 -7.35 -1.99
N MET A 37 2.10 -6.59 -1.37
CA MET A 37 2.42 -5.78 -0.18
C MET A 37 2.78 -6.66 1.02
N ARG A 38 2.08 -7.78 1.25
CA ARG A 38 2.40 -8.75 2.32
C ARG A 38 3.78 -9.35 2.13
N ASN A 39 4.10 -9.81 0.93
CA ASN A 39 5.43 -10.35 0.62
C ASN A 39 6.55 -9.34 0.87
N LYS A 40 6.30 -8.06 0.58
CA LYS A 40 7.27 -6.99 0.84
C LYS A 40 7.35 -6.62 2.32
N TRP A 41 6.22 -6.62 3.03
CA TRP A 41 6.18 -6.48 4.48
C TRP A 41 7.02 -7.57 5.16
N ASP A 42 6.77 -8.84 4.82
CA ASP A 42 7.48 -9.98 5.41
C ASP A 42 9.01 -9.88 5.23
N TYR A 43 9.47 -9.29 4.13
CA TYR A 43 10.89 -9.07 3.86
C TYR A 43 11.48 -7.89 4.64
N ALA A 44 10.72 -6.81 4.84
CA ALA A 44 11.24 -5.55 5.36
C ALA A 44 10.85 -5.25 6.82
N LYS A 45 10.03 -6.11 7.45
CA LYS A 45 9.40 -5.82 8.75
C LYS A 45 10.38 -5.51 9.90
N ASP A 46 11.58 -6.04 9.84
CA ASP A 46 12.61 -5.80 10.87
C ASP A 46 13.22 -4.39 10.76
N ASP A 47 13.09 -3.73 9.61
CA ASP A 47 13.62 -2.39 9.30
C ASP A 47 12.54 -1.29 9.26
N VAL A 48 11.28 -1.63 9.58
CA VAL A 48 10.13 -0.73 9.48
C VAL A 48 9.60 -0.40 10.87
N ASP A 49 9.76 0.85 11.28
CA ASP A 49 9.39 1.34 12.61
C ASP A 49 8.01 2.02 12.67
N SER A 50 7.37 2.22 11.51
CA SER A 50 6.13 2.99 11.39
C SER A 50 5.38 2.67 10.10
N VAL A 51 4.06 2.95 10.10
CA VAL A 51 3.21 2.79 8.92
C VAL A 51 3.64 3.74 7.79
N ASP A 52 4.09 4.95 8.12
CA ASP A 52 4.62 5.90 7.13
C ASP A 52 5.85 5.35 6.41
N VAL A 53 6.79 4.72 7.13
CA VAL A 53 7.96 4.07 6.53
C VAL A 53 7.54 2.89 5.65
N PHE A 54 6.58 2.08 6.08
CA PHE A 54 6.00 1.03 5.24
C PHE A 54 5.44 1.60 3.93
N ILE A 55 4.63 2.66 4.00
CA ILE A 55 4.02 3.26 2.81
C ILE A 55 5.11 3.77 1.84
N LYS A 56 6.06 4.56 2.34
CA LYS A 56 7.05 5.29 1.51
C LYS A 56 8.17 4.41 0.97
N GLU A 57 8.66 3.48 1.77
CA GLU A 57 9.86 2.71 1.44
C GLU A 57 9.54 1.27 1.02
N VAL A 58 8.40 0.72 1.44
CA VAL A 58 8.00 -0.64 1.12
C VAL A 58 6.94 -0.63 0.02
N ALA A 59 5.77 -0.04 0.26
CA ALA A 59 4.59 -0.29 -0.57
C ALA A 59 4.44 0.59 -1.82
N SER A 60 5.09 1.77 -1.88
CA SER A 60 4.82 2.76 -2.94
C SER A 60 5.62 2.59 -4.24
N LYS A 61 6.73 1.85 -4.23
CA LYS A 61 7.66 1.80 -5.36
C LYS A 61 8.39 0.46 -5.49
N SER A 62 8.92 0.20 -6.68
CA SER A 62 9.76 -0.97 -6.91
C SER A 62 11.13 -0.79 -6.26
N TRP A 63 11.55 -1.72 -5.42
CA TRP A 63 12.94 -1.74 -4.92
C TRP A 63 13.96 -1.96 -6.03
N LEU A 64 13.58 -2.64 -7.12
CA LEU A 64 14.50 -2.95 -8.22
C LEU A 64 14.68 -1.78 -9.19
N SER A 65 13.59 -1.07 -9.51
CA SER A 65 13.60 -0.01 -10.53
C SER A 65 13.45 1.40 -9.97
N GLY A 66 13.11 1.55 -8.69
CA GLY A 66 12.75 2.83 -8.07
C GLY A 66 11.44 3.44 -8.58
N LYS A 67 10.78 2.83 -9.57
CA LYS A 67 9.57 3.42 -10.18
C LYS A 67 8.39 3.40 -9.22
N PRO A 68 7.62 4.50 -9.12
CA PRO A 68 6.42 4.53 -8.31
C PRO A 68 5.35 3.60 -8.88
N TYR A 69 4.54 3.06 -7.98
CA TYR A 69 3.31 2.35 -8.30
C TYR A 69 2.15 3.34 -8.35
N TRP A 70 1.14 3.00 -9.12
CA TRP A 70 -0.06 3.82 -9.28
C TRP A 70 -1.28 3.03 -8.84
N VAL A 71 -2.31 3.77 -8.46
CA VAL A 71 -3.63 3.23 -8.16
C VAL A 71 -4.63 4.00 -9.01
N ASP A 72 -5.49 3.24 -9.69
CA ASP A 72 -6.56 3.75 -10.52
C ASP A 72 -7.89 3.47 -9.81
N CYS A 73 -8.51 4.53 -9.28
CA CYS A 73 -9.78 4.46 -8.57
C CYS A 73 -10.80 5.33 -9.30
N GLN A 74 -11.70 4.71 -10.06
CA GLN A 74 -12.79 5.38 -10.79
C GLN A 74 -12.31 6.51 -11.72
N GLU A 75 -12.21 7.74 -11.21
CA GLU A 75 -11.98 8.96 -11.98
C GLU A 75 -10.55 9.51 -11.86
N GLU A 76 -9.75 9.00 -10.92
CA GLU A 76 -8.41 9.53 -10.69
C GLU A 76 -7.35 8.42 -10.58
N ARG A 77 -6.24 8.65 -11.28
CA ARG A 77 -5.01 7.90 -11.11
C ARG A 77 -4.06 8.69 -10.23
N ILE A 78 -3.77 8.15 -9.06
CA ILE A 78 -2.82 8.72 -8.10
C ILE A 78 -1.70 7.74 -7.77
N THR A 79 -0.65 8.20 -7.11
CA THR A 79 0.43 7.29 -6.69
C THR A 79 -0.07 6.35 -5.59
N SER A 80 0.53 5.17 -5.49
CA SER A 80 0.22 4.26 -4.39
C SER A 80 0.61 4.84 -3.02
N GLU A 81 1.59 5.75 -2.96
CA GLU A 81 1.94 6.45 -1.72
C GLU A 81 0.81 7.35 -1.25
N GLU A 82 0.31 8.23 -2.13
CA GLU A 82 -0.79 9.15 -1.82
C GLU A 82 -2.06 8.38 -1.43
N TRP A 83 -2.38 7.33 -2.18
CA TRP A 83 -3.56 6.52 -1.93
C TRP A 83 -3.49 5.76 -0.60
N LEU A 84 -2.36 5.11 -0.29
CA LEU A 84 -2.19 4.41 0.99
C LEU A 84 -2.19 5.38 2.18
N THR A 85 -1.59 6.56 2.00
CA THR A 85 -1.60 7.61 3.02
C THR A 85 -3.02 8.10 3.30
N SER A 86 -3.85 8.26 2.27
CA SER A 86 -5.26 8.64 2.47
C SER A 86 -6.06 7.55 3.19
N LEU A 87 -5.88 6.28 2.78
CA LEU A 87 -6.51 5.12 3.42
C LEU A 87 -6.11 4.97 4.89
N MET A 88 -4.84 5.22 5.21
CA MET A 88 -4.35 5.22 6.59
C MET A 88 -5.06 6.30 7.42
N ARG A 89 -5.10 7.55 6.93
CA ARG A 89 -5.73 8.69 7.63
C ARG A 89 -7.23 8.54 7.84
N THR A 90 -7.94 7.90 6.92
CA THR A 90 -9.37 7.60 7.11
C THR A 90 -9.61 6.61 8.27
N THR A 91 -8.58 5.94 8.79
CA THR A 91 -8.65 5.10 10.01
C THR A 91 -8.76 5.93 11.29
N ASP A 92 -8.23 7.16 11.30
CA ASP A 92 -8.17 8.02 12.51
C ASP A 92 -9.53 8.67 12.85
N HIS A 93 -10.55 8.47 12.01
CA HIS A 93 -11.87 9.12 12.12
C HIS A 93 -13.01 8.21 12.62
N ILE A 94 -12.71 7.02 13.13
CA ILE A 94 -13.70 6.24 13.89
C ILE A 94 -13.37 6.37 15.37
N GLN A 95 -13.95 7.41 15.97
CA GLN A 95 -14.14 7.55 17.41
C GLN A 95 -15.62 7.37 17.73
#